data_AF-A0A9K3PY02-F1
#
_entry.id   AF-A0A9K3PY02-F1
#
_cell.length_a   1.000
_cell.length_b   1.000
_cell.length_c   1.000
_cell.angle_alpha   90.00
_cell.angle_beta   90.00
_cell.angle_gamma   90.00
#
_symmetry.space_group_name_H-M   'P 1'
#
loop_
_entity.id
_entity.type
_entity.pdbx_description
1 polymer ?
#
loop_
_entity_poly.entity_id
_entity_poly.type
_entity_poly.pdbx_seq_one_letter_code
_entity_poly.pdbx_strand_id
1 'polypeptide(L)'
;MTSGGAKHEAYKIPQTTTLISYFPEHHPVPPAEPTAEEDVADSEASENLEEFELGEDVYNLIFISPTCSSSFFFSMYVVALKLTLFTFLGVDLYSRSNGGFDDKSPLIRATQFFLIPVAIAFQQDLIHVYTRIANIRYDPAIRKSIPEATEGKFALSFLLRFIDGLYSLIINFVLLLITDEVLSIFLNFAALGFLQSIDDVAFHLAAQGYLGDRMEKHCEIVKATTLPRRVGDCFTNSLDSVLFLTTYAVMLAIYGYVIAAENHFET
;
A
#
# COMPACT_ATOMS: atom_id res chain seq x y z
N MET A 1 12.80 55.17 21.12
CA MET A 1 11.47 54.72 20.69
C MET A 1 11.39 54.89 19.18
N THR A 2 11.77 53.86 18.42
CA THR A 2 11.67 53.85 16.96
C THR A 2 11.05 52.52 16.57
N SER A 3 9.76 52.59 16.21
CA SER A 3 8.93 51.47 15.80
C SER A 3 9.28 51.11 14.35
N GLY A 4 9.88 49.93 14.15
CA GLY A 4 10.16 49.36 12.83
C GLY A 4 9.01 48.45 12.41
N GLY A 5 8.17 48.92 11.51
CA GLY A 5 7.10 48.12 10.90
C GLY A 5 7.68 47.17 9.85
N ALA A 6 7.63 45.87 10.13
CA ALA A 6 7.91 44.83 9.15
C ALA A 6 6.70 44.65 8.23
N LYS A 7 6.90 44.86 6.93
CA LYS A 7 5.92 44.59 5.88
C LYS A 7 5.88 43.07 5.65
N HIS A 8 4.72 42.45 5.91
CA HIS A 8 4.39 41.12 5.44
C HIS A 8 4.19 41.15 3.93
N GLU A 9 5.17 40.67 3.16
CA GLU A 9 4.98 40.31 1.77
C GLU A 9 4.26 38.95 1.70
N ALA A 10 3.07 38.95 1.12
CA ALA A 10 2.29 37.75 0.86
C ALA A 10 3.02 36.88 -0.16
N TYR A 11 3.43 35.68 0.26
CA TYR A 11 3.98 34.64 -0.60
C TYR A 11 2.89 34.19 -1.59
N LYS A 12 3.03 34.59 -2.86
CA LYS A 12 2.19 34.10 -3.96
C LYS A 12 2.59 32.67 -4.28
N ILE A 13 1.66 31.74 -4.05
CA ILE A 13 1.75 30.36 -4.51
C ILE A 13 1.88 30.37 -6.05
N PRO A 14 2.87 29.69 -6.65
CA PRO A 14 2.96 29.56 -8.10
C PRO A 14 1.73 28.80 -8.60
N GLN A 15 1.03 29.36 -9.58
CA GLN A 15 -0.01 28.61 -10.28
C GLN A 15 0.65 27.44 -11.00
N THR A 16 0.19 26.24 -10.64
CA THR A 16 0.55 24.97 -11.26
C THR A 16 0.34 25.08 -12.76
N THR A 17 1.44 25.17 -13.51
CA THR A 17 1.44 25.10 -14.96
C THR A 17 0.92 23.73 -15.36
N THR A 18 -0.29 23.72 -15.90
CA THR A 18 -0.92 22.58 -16.55
C THR A 18 -0.02 22.07 -17.68
N LEU A 19 0.80 21.05 -17.43
CA LEU A 19 1.51 20.29 -18.46
C LEU A 19 0.53 19.35 -19.17
N ILE A 20 -0.41 19.94 -19.91
CA ILE A 20 -1.13 19.27 -20.99
C ILE A 20 -0.63 19.91 -22.28
N SER A 21 0.29 19.24 -22.98
CA SER A 21 0.38 19.20 -24.46
C SER A 21 1.75 18.69 -24.90
N TYR A 22 1.84 17.38 -25.10
CA TYR A 22 2.56 16.84 -26.25
C TYR A 22 1.58 16.00 -27.05
N PHE A 23 0.52 16.66 -27.53
CA PHE A 23 -0.19 16.22 -28.72
C PHE A 23 0.49 16.92 -29.90
N PRO A 24 1.05 16.22 -30.88
CA PRO A 24 1.55 16.86 -32.09
C PRO A 24 0.40 17.62 -32.76
N GLU A 25 0.64 18.87 -33.13
CA GLU A 25 -0.29 19.70 -33.91
C GLU A 25 -0.74 18.91 -35.15
N HIS A 26 -2.00 18.49 -35.15
CA HIS A 26 -2.66 17.99 -36.34
C HIS A 26 -2.80 19.16 -37.31
N HIS A 27 -2.03 19.14 -38.40
CA HIS A 27 -2.30 19.96 -39.56
C HIS A 27 -3.76 19.78 -40.00
N PRO A 28 -4.48 20.87 -40.34
CA PRO A 28 -5.84 20.78 -40.86
C PRO A 28 -5.81 20.00 -42.18
N VAL A 29 -6.36 18.79 -42.15
CA VAL A 29 -6.63 17.99 -43.35
C VAL A 29 -7.77 18.70 -44.10
N PRO A 30 -7.62 18.97 -45.41
CA PRO A 30 -8.69 19.56 -46.22
C PRO A 30 -9.93 18.65 -46.19
N PRO A 31 -11.15 19.22 -46.22
CA PRO A 31 -12.38 18.44 -46.19
C PRO A 31 -12.46 17.51 -47.41
N ALA A 32 -12.35 16.21 -47.16
CA ALA A 32 -12.60 15.18 -48.16
C ALA A 32 -14.10 15.12 -48.48
N GLU A 33 -14.41 15.02 -49.77
CA GLU A 33 -15.76 14.83 -50.28
C GLU A 33 -16.43 13.60 -49.65
N PRO A 34 -17.73 13.68 -49.29
CA PRO A 34 -18.44 12.55 -48.72
C PRO A 34 -18.74 11.52 -49.82
N THR A 35 -17.89 10.50 -49.93
CA THR A 35 -18.26 9.24 -50.58
C THR A 35 -19.14 8.45 -49.63
N ALA A 36 -20.38 8.26 -50.05
CA ALA A 36 -21.41 7.50 -49.36
C ALA A 36 -21.07 6.00 -49.28
N GLU A 37 -21.48 5.40 -48.16
CA GLU A 37 -21.77 3.97 -47.99
C GLU A 37 -20.60 2.99 -48.07
N GLU A 38 -19.98 2.68 -46.92
CA GLU A 38 -19.52 1.32 -46.57
C GLU A 38 -19.23 1.20 -45.05
N ASP A 39 -19.84 0.19 -44.42
CA ASP A 39 -19.58 -0.44 -43.12
C ASP A 39 -19.62 0.37 -41.81
N VAL A 40 -20.85 0.61 -41.35
CA VAL A 40 -21.21 0.89 -39.95
C VAL A 40 -21.60 -0.43 -39.27
N ALA A 41 -20.63 -1.24 -38.82
CA ALA A 41 -20.89 -2.38 -37.92
C ALA A 41 -19.62 -3.04 -37.34
N ASP A 42 -18.72 -2.30 -36.67
CA ASP A 42 -17.69 -2.95 -35.82
C ASP A 42 -17.11 -2.04 -34.69
N SER A 43 -17.77 -0.91 -34.38
CA SER A 43 -17.24 0.13 -33.48
C SER A 43 -17.85 0.17 -32.05
N GLU A 44 -18.66 -0.81 -31.64
CA GLU A 44 -19.41 -0.73 -30.36
C GLU A 44 -19.12 -1.88 -29.37
N ALA A 45 -17.92 -2.45 -29.41
CA ALA A 45 -17.45 -3.36 -28.36
C ALA A 45 -16.02 -3.02 -27.90
N SER A 46 -15.68 -1.73 -27.80
CA SER A 46 -14.69 -1.33 -26.79
C SER A 46 -15.35 -1.57 -25.44
N GLU A 47 -15.31 -2.83 -24.98
CA GLU A 47 -15.55 -3.16 -23.58
C GLU A 47 -14.81 -2.10 -22.76
N ASN A 48 -15.55 -1.36 -21.93
CA ASN A 48 -14.97 -0.51 -20.91
C ASN A 48 -14.22 -1.44 -19.95
N LEU A 49 -13.01 -1.86 -20.34
CA LEU A 49 -12.11 -2.62 -19.50
C LEU A 49 -11.80 -1.69 -18.34
N GLU A 50 -12.39 -1.97 -17.20
CA GLU A 50 -12.18 -1.18 -15.99
C GLU A 50 -10.68 -1.13 -15.73
N GLU A 51 -10.13 0.08 -15.74
CA GLU A 51 -8.73 0.31 -15.42
C GLU A 51 -8.57 0.39 -13.90
N PHE A 52 -7.52 -0.21 -13.38
CA PHE A 52 -7.15 -0.18 -11.96
C PHE A 52 -6.00 0.80 -11.76
N GLU A 53 -6.23 1.85 -10.98
CA GLU A 53 -5.20 2.83 -10.62
C GLU A 53 -4.12 2.20 -9.73
N LEU A 54 -2.86 2.41 -10.09
CA LEU A 54 -1.75 1.92 -9.30
C LEU A 54 -1.65 2.74 -8.00
N GLY A 55 -1.70 2.06 -6.84
CA GLY A 55 -1.66 2.74 -5.53
C GLY A 55 -0.46 3.67 -5.33
N GLU A 56 -0.64 4.74 -4.56
CA GLU A 56 0.38 5.75 -4.30
C GLU A 56 1.34 5.34 -3.19
N ASP A 57 2.27 4.44 -3.50
CA ASP A 57 3.09 3.79 -2.49
C ASP A 57 4.53 3.49 -2.97
N VAL A 58 5.47 3.30 -2.02
CA VAL A 58 6.89 3.10 -2.36
C VAL A 58 7.14 1.78 -3.10
N TYR A 59 6.29 0.77 -2.91
CA TYR A 59 6.42 -0.52 -3.58
C TYR A 59 6.11 -0.40 -5.08
N ASN A 60 5.13 0.43 -5.44
CA ASN A 60 4.82 0.76 -6.82
C ASN A 60 5.90 1.67 -7.42
N LEU A 61 6.52 2.52 -6.61
CA LEU A 61 7.71 3.26 -7.03
C LEU A 61 8.89 2.33 -7.35
N ILE A 62 9.09 1.23 -6.61
CA ILE A 62 10.07 0.17 -6.97
C ILE A 62 9.72 -0.45 -8.32
N PHE A 63 8.43 -0.73 -8.56
CA PHE A 63 7.97 -1.33 -9.81
C PHE A 63 8.23 -0.41 -11.03
N ILE A 64 7.98 0.89 -10.92
CA ILE A 64 8.09 1.84 -12.03
C ILE A 64 9.52 2.39 -12.22
N SER A 65 10.27 2.62 -11.15
CA SER A 65 11.57 3.32 -11.24
C SER A 65 12.68 2.48 -11.90
N PRO A 66 13.64 3.08 -12.63
CA PRO A 66 14.79 2.35 -13.16
C PRO A 66 15.61 1.69 -12.05
N THR A 67 16.10 0.46 -12.29
CA THR A 67 17.00 -0.23 -11.36
C THR A 67 18.23 0.62 -11.10
N CYS A 68 18.64 0.74 -9.83
CA CYS A 68 19.76 1.61 -9.39
C CYS A 68 19.57 3.12 -9.62
N SER A 69 18.34 3.59 -9.86
CA SER A 69 18.03 5.03 -9.80
C SER A 69 17.95 5.54 -8.35
N SER A 70 17.98 6.86 -8.17
CA SER A 70 17.74 7.48 -6.85
C SER A 70 16.37 7.10 -6.28
N SER A 71 15.35 6.98 -7.12
CA SER A 71 14.01 6.56 -6.72
C SER A 71 13.98 5.12 -6.24
N PHE A 72 14.67 4.23 -6.95
CA PHE A 72 14.79 2.84 -6.52
C PHE A 72 15.48 2.72 -5.17
N PHE A 73 16.63 3.39 -4.97
CA PHE A 73 17.35 3.35 -3.69
C PHE A 73 16.55 3.99 -2.55
N PHE A 74 15.83 5.07 -2.81
CA PHE A 74 14.96 5.70 -1.84
C PHE A 74 13.84 4.75 -1.38
N SER A 75 13.12 4.13 -2.31
CA SER A 75 12.07 3.17 -1.94
C SER A 75 12.63 1.98 -1.18
N MET A 76 13.76 1.42 -1.60
CA MET A 76 14.41 0.31 -0.88
C MET A 76 14.85 0.73 0.52
N TYR A 77 15.35 1.96 0.69
CA TYR A 77 15.68 2.52 1.99
C TYR A 77 14.44 2.63 2.90
N VAL A 78 13.31 3.12 2.38
CA VAL A 78 12.06 3.23 3.15
C VAL A 78 11.55 1.86 3.59
N VAL A 79 11.55 0.86 2.70
CA VAL A 79 11.17 -0.52 3.05
C VAL A 79 12.12 -1.09 4.11
N ALA A 80 13.44 -0.91 3.95
CA ALA A 80 14.41 -1.38 4.93
C ALA A 80 14.26 -0.68 6.29
N LEU A 81 13.97 0.63 6.30
CA LEU A 81 13.69 1.40 7.51
C LEU A 81 12.44 0.84 8.23
N LYS A 82 11.34 0.63 7.51
CA LYS A 82 10.10 0.07 8.05
C LYS A 82 10.33 -1.31 8.68
N LEU A 83 10.99 -2.22 7.95
CA LEU A 83 11.34 -3.55 8.46
C LEU A 83 12.29 -3.49 9.67
N THR A 84 13.22 -2.54 9.70
CA THR A 84 14.13 -2.35 10.85
C THR A 84 13.36 -1.89 12.08
N LEU A 85 12.44 -0.93 11.93
CA LEU A 85 11.61 -0.44 13.03
C LEU A 85 10.69 -1.55 13.58
N PHE A 86 10.06 -2.34 12.70
CA PHE A 86 9.30 -3.51 13.14
C PHE A 86 10.17 -4.55 13.85
N THR A 87 11.42 -4.72 13.41
CA THR A 87 12.36 -5.63 14.07
C THR A 87 12.77 -5.13 15.45
N PHE A 88 13.02 -3.84 15.62
CA PHE A 88 13.27 -3.26 16.94
C PHE A 88 12.07 -3.42 17.87
N LEU A 89 10.86 -3.18 17.35
CA LEU A 89 9.64 -3.44 18.10
C LEU A 89 9.53 -4.93 18.48
N GLY A 90 9.74 -5.85 17.53
CA GLY A 90 9.71 -7.28 17.80
C GLY A 90 10.72 -7.74 18.85
N VAL A 91 11.95 -7.20 18.82
CA VAL A 91 12.99 -7.48 19.83
C VAL A 91 12.61 -6.94 21.20
N ASP A 92 12.04 -5.73 21.29
CA ASP A 92 11.54 -5.16 22.54
C ASP A 92 10.39 -6.00 23.12
N LEU A 93 9.41 -6.38 22.27
CA LEU A 93 8.30 -7.25 22.67
C LEU A 93 8.78 -8.62 23.15
N TYR A 94 9.72 -9.24 22.43
CA TYR A 94 10.32 -10.50 22.83
C TYR A 94 11.00 -10.39 24.20
N SER A 95 11.78 -9.32 24.42
CA SER A 95 12.49 -9.08 25.67
C SER A 95 11.54 -8.84 26.84
N ARG A 96 10.41 -8.17 26.62
CA ARG A 96 9.40 -7.92 27.66
C ARG A 96 8.59 -9.15 28.01
N SER A 97 8.28 -9.99 27.03
CA SER A 97 7.46 -11.18 27.26
C SER A 97 8.12 -12.18 28.22
N ASN A 98 9.46 -12.19 28.34
CA ASN A 98 10.22 -13.22 29.07
C ASN A 98 9.78 -14.67 28.73
N GLY A 99 9.12 -14.88 27.58
CA GLY A 99 8.53 -16.16 27.16
C GLY A 99 7.22 -16.56 27.87
N GLY A 100 6.66 -15.73 28.75
CA GLY A 100 5.42 -16.01 29.47
C GLY A 100 4.24 -15.17 28.97
N PHE A 101 3.05 -15.75 28.99
CA PHE A 101 1.79 -15.00 28.93
C PHE A 101 1.20 -15.03 30.34
N ASP A 102 1.21 -13.89 31.02
CA ASP A 102 0.66 -13.77 32.38
C ASP A 102 -0.87 -13.94 32.37
N ASP A 103 -1.46 -14.39 33.48
CA ASP A 103 -2.91 -14.51 33.59
C ASP A 103 -3.59 -13.13 33.45
N LYS A 104 -4.46 -13.02 32.45
CA LYS A 104 -5.15 -11.77 32.09
C LYS A 104 -6.58 -11.79 32.57
N SER A 105 -7.02 -10.62 33.07
CA SER A 105 -8.42 -10.41 33.42
C SER A 105 -9.36 -10.77 32.26
N PRO A 106 -10.56 -11.31 32.53
CA PRO A 106 -11.52 -11.68 31.48
C PRO A 106 -11.89 -10.52 30.54
N LEU A 107 -11.84 -9.28 31.04
CA LEU A 107 -12.09 -8.08 30.25
C LEU A 107 -11.03 -7.88 29.17
N ILE A 108 -9.75 -8.07 29.51
CA ILE A 108 -8.64 -7.95 28.55
C ILE A 108 -8.78 -9.03 27.47
N ARG A 109 -9.07 -10.27 27.85
CA ARG A 109 -9.27 -11.38 26.89
C ARG A 109 -10.43 -11.08 25.93
N ALA A 110 -11.55 -10.58 26.44
CA ALA A 110 -12.66 -10.16 25.60
C ALA A 110 -12.25 -9.04 24.62
N THR A 111 -11.54 -8.02 25.10
CA THR A 111 -11.01 -6.93 24.25
C THR A 111 -10.09 -7.47 23.15
N GLN A 112 -9.14 -8.34 23.51
CA GLN A 112 -8.22 -8.97 22.57
C GLN A 112 -8.97 -9.73 21.47
N PHE A 113 -9.96 -10.56 21.84
CA PHE A 113 -10.78 -11.31 20.89
C PHE A 113 -11.47 -10.40 19.87
N PHE A 114 -12.11 -9.32 20.33
CA PHE A 114 -12.80 -8.38 19.43
C PHE A 114 -11.84 -7.54 18.57
N LEU A 115 -10.58 -7.40 18.99
CA LEU A 115 -9.57 -6.65 18.23
C LEU A 115 -8.82 -7.49 17.20
N ILE A 116 -8.96 -8.82 17.18
CA ILE A 116 -8.36 -9.66 16.11
C ILE A 116 -8.82 -9.24 14.70
N PRO A 117 -10.13 -9.11 14.38
CA PRO A 117 -10.53 -8.69 13.04
C PRO A 117 -10.08 -7.26 12.73
N VAL A 118 -10.06 -6.38 13.74
CA VAL A 118 -9.54 -5.01 13.61
C VAL A 118 -8.05 -5.06 13.26
N ALA A 119 -7.26 -5.90 13.93
CA ALA A 119 -5.83 -6.04 13.70
C ALA A 119 -5.49 -6.50 12.29
N ILE A 120 -6.32 -7.36 11.69
CA ILE A 120 -6.14 -7.81 10.30
C ILE A 120 -6.54 -6.69 9.34
N ALA A 121 -7.69 -6.05 9.55
CA ALA A 121 -8.18 -4.97 8.69
C ALA A 121 -7.26 -3.74 8.71
N PHE A 122 -6.55 -3.53 9.81
CA PHE A 122 -5.58 -2.46 9.96
C PHE A 122 -4.33 -2.66 9.08
N GLN A 123 -4.05 -3.88 8.61
CA GLN A 123 -2.84 -4.15 7.84
C GLN A 123 -3.05 -3.80 6.36
N GLN A 124 -2.96 -2.51 6.04
CA GLN A 124 -3.23 -1.97 4.70
C GLN A 124 -2.42 -2.69 3.61
N ASP A 125 -1.13 -2.93 3.84
CA ASP A 125 -0.26 -3.65 2.88
C ASP A 125 -0.78 -5.03 2.52
N LEU A 126 -1.26 -5.79 3.51
CA LEU A 126 -1.78 -7.14 3.30
C LEU A 126 -3.11 -7.11 2.53
N ILE A 127 -4.01 -6.18 2.88
CA ILE A 127 -5.28 -5.98 2.17
C ILE A 127 -5.04 -5.54 0.72
N HIS A 128 -4.06 -4.67 0.48
CA HIS A 128 -3.65 -4.29 -0.88
C HIS A 128 -3.10 -5.48 -1.66
N VAL A 129 -2.34 -6.39 -1.04
CA VAL A 129 -1.91 -7.61 -1.73
C VAL A 129 -3.10 -8.50 -2.08
N TYR A 130 -4.06 -8.70 -1.17
CA TYR A 130 -5.22 -9.56 -1.42
C TYR A 130 -6.07 -9.04 -2.58
N THR A 131 -6.39 -7.75 -2.54
CA THR A 131 -7.16 -7.09 -3.60
C THR A 131 -6.44 -7.15 -4.94
N ARG A 132 -5.11 -6.94 -4.97
CA ARG A 132 -4.34 -6.96 -6.21
C ARG A 132 -4.14 -8.37 -6.78
N ILE A 133 -3.93 -9.40 -5.94
CA ILE A 133 -3.87 -10.79 -6.40
C ILE A 133 -5.21 -11.21 -7.04
N ALA A 134 -6.33 -10.76 -6.46
CA ALA A 134 -7.65 -11.03 -6.99
C ALA A 134 -7.95 -10.24 -8.28
N ASN A 135 -7.60 -8.95 -8.33
CA ASN A 135 -8.11 -8.03 -9.34
C ASN A 135 -7.10 -7.57 -10.40
N ILE A 136 -5.81 -7.83 -10.27
CA ILE A 136 -4.80 -7.29 -11.19
C ILE A 136 -3.96 -8.40 -11.82
N ARG A 137 -3.67 -8.23 -13.11
CA ARG A 137 -2.69 -9.05 -13.84
C ARG A 137 -1.62 -8.14 -14.44
N TYR A 138 -0.37 -8.60 -14.47
CA TYR A 138 0.68 -7.93 -15.22
C TYR A 138 0.31 -7.90 -16.72
N ASP A 139 0.35 -6.72 -17.32
CA ASP A 139 0.17 -6.54 -18.75
C ASP A 139 1.51 -6.18 -19.41
N PRO A 140 2.04 -7.00 -20.33
CA PRO A 140 3.23 -6.68 -21.10
C PRO A 140 3.15 -5.35 -21.87
N ALA A 141 1.96 -4.83 -22.16
CA ALA A 141 1.77 -3.53 -22.81
C ALA A 141 2.34 -2.38 -21.98
N ILE A 142 2.35 -2.47 -20.63
CA ILE A 142 2.95 -1.44 -19.77
C ILE A 142 4.43 -1.23 -20.06
N ARG A 143 5.12 -2.26 -20.55
CA ARG A 143 6.53 -2.16 -20.90
C ARG A 143 6.77 -1.29 -22.14
N LYS A 144 5.74 -1.09 -22.98
CA LYS A 144 5.83 -0.19 -24.14
C LYS A 144 5.82 1.28 -23.72
N SER A 145 5.06 1.63 -22.68
CA SER A 145 5.04 2.99 -22.12
C SER A 145 6.17 3.22 -21.11
N ILE A 146 6.49 2.20 -20.31
CA ILE A 146 7.49 2.25 -19.23
C ILE A 146 8.43 1.04 -19.37
N PRO A 147 9.54 1.16 -20.11
CA PRO A 147 10.47 0.06 -20.37
C PRO A 147 11.00 -0.66 -19.11
N GLU A 148 11.07 0.06 -17.99
CA GLU A 148 11.55 -0.39 -16.69
C GLU A 148 10.52 -1.21 -15.89
N ALA A 149 9.23 -1.18 -16.27
CA ALA A 149 8.13 -1.87 -15.62
C ALA A 149 8.09 -3.36 -16.01
N THR A 150 9.12 -4.10 -15.60
CA THR A 150 9.26 -5.54 -15.88
C THR A 150 8.40 -6.40 -14.96
N GLU A 151 7.97 -7.58 -15.44
CA GLU A 151 7.21 -8.56 -14.67
C GLU A 151 7.92 -8.98 -13.37
N GLY A 152 9.25 -9.12 -13.40
CA GLY A 152 10.04 -9.45 -12.22
C GLY A 152 9.96 -8.37 -11.13
N LYS A 153 9.98 -7.08 -11.52
CA LYS A 153 9.82 -5.96 -10.57
C LYS A 153 8.40 -5.85 -10.05
N PHE A 154 7.41 -6.15 -10.89
CA PHE A 154 6.02 -6.27 -10.48
C PHE A 154 5.88 -7.35 -9.39
N ALA A 155 6.33 -8.58 -9.66
CA ALA A 155 6.30 -9.68 -8.70
C ALA A 155 7.10 -9.37 -7.42
N LEU A 156 8.27 -8.74 -7.54
CA LEU A 156 9.08 -8.31 -6.39
C LEU A 156 8.34 -7.29 -5.52
N SER A 157 7.69 -6.29 -6.14
CA SER A 157 6.89 -5.28 -5.43
C SER A 157 5.78 -5.94 -4.60
N PHE A 158 5.08 -6.92 -5.18
CA PHE A 158 4.09 -7.73 -4.47
C PHE A 158 4.67 -8.53 -3.32
N LEU A 159 5.78 -9.22 -3.57
CA LEU A 159 6.42 -10.06 -2.57
C LEU A 159 6.89 -9.23 -1.37
N LEU A 160 7.53 -8.09 -1.62
CA LEU A 160 7.99 -7.18 -0.56
C LEU A 160 6.81 -6.67 0.27
N ARG A 161 5.75 -6.20 -0.38
CA ARG A 161 4.54 -5.76 0.32
C ARG A 161 3.89 -6.88 1.12
N PHE A 162 3.83 -8.09 0.58
CA PHE A 162 3.27 -9.25 1.28
C PHE A 162 4.08 -9.60 2.53
N ILE A 163 5.41 -9.60 2.43
CA ILE A 163 6.31 -9.85 3.56
C ILE A 163 6.11 -8.77 4.63
N ASP A 164 6.03 -7.50 4.26
CA ASP A 164 5.81 -6.39 5.19
C ASP A 164 4.43 -6.44 5.87
N GLY A 165 3.38 -6.70 5.09
CA GLY A 165 2.03 -6.89 5.61
C GLY A 165 1.93 -8.08 6.57
N LEU A 166 2.57 -9.22 6.25
CA LEU A 166 2.58 -10.40 7.11
C LEU A 166 3.43 -10.17 8.37
N TYR A 167 4.60 -9.55 8.24
CA TYR A 167 5.49 -9.28 9.37
C TYR A 167 4.84 -8.31 10.35
N SER A 168 4.26 -7.22 9.85
CA SER A 168 3.51 -6.27 10.69
C SER A 168 2.29 -6.90 11.34
N LEU A 169 1.57 -7.82 10.67
CA LEU A 169 0.48 -8.60 11.28
C LEU A 169 0.97 -9.44 12.47
N ILE A 170 2.09 -10.16 12.31
CA ILE A 170 2.66 -10.98 13.39
C ILE A 170 3.04 -10.10 14.59
N ILE A 171 3.74 -8.99 14.36
CA ILE A 171 4.14 -8.07 15.43
C ILE A 171 2.93 -7.46 16.12
N ASN A 172 1.94 -7.00 15.36
CA ASN A 172 0.70 -6.43 15.90
C ASN A 172 -0.06 -7.44 16.77
N PHE A 173 -0.14 -8.69 16.31
CA PHE A 173 -0.81 -9.74 17.06
C PHE A 173 -0.07 -10.13 18.32
N VAL A 174 1.25 -10.34 18.26
CA VAL A 174 2.06 -10.61 19.47
C VAL A 174 1.92 -9.46 20.46
N LEU A 175 1.97 -8.22 20.00
CA LEU A 175 1.78 -7.04 20.83
C LEU A 175 0.38 -7.05 21.51
N LEU A 176 -0.67 -7.38 20.75
CA LEU A 176 -2.03 -7.51 21.28
C LEU A 176 -2.10 -8.59 22.35
N LEU A 177 -1.43 -9.74 22.15
CA LEU A 177 -1.41 -10.83 23.10
C LEU A 177 -0.69 -10.46 24.39
N ILE A 178 0.46 -9.78 24.34
CA ILE A 178 1.25 -9.53 25.55
C ILE A 178 0.75 -8.34 26.36
N THR A 179 -0.07 -7.45 25.79
CA THR A 179 -0.50 -6.23 26.50
C THR A 179 -1.59 -6.55 27.54
N ASP A 180 -1.41 -6.08 28.77
CA ASP A 180 -2.27 -6.40 29.94
C ASP A 180 -3.24 -5.28 30.31
N GLU A 181 -3.30 -4.21 29.53
CA GLU A 181 -4.19 -3.09 29.78
C GLU A 181 -4.92 -2.70 28.51
N VAL A 182 -6.24 -2.56 28.61
CA VAL A 182 -7.11 -2.19 27.47
C VAL A 182 -6.65 -0.88 26.83
N LEU A 183 -6.34 0.15 27.63
CA LEU A 183 -5.85 1.43 27.12
C LEU A 183 -4.53 1.28 26.37
N SER A 184 -3.61 0.49 26.94
CA SER A 184 -2.30 0.22 26.33
C SER A 184 -2.44 -0.55 25.01
N ILE A 185 -3.42 -1.45 24.87
CA ILE A 185 -3.71 -2.13 23.60
C ILE A 185 -4.03 -1.08 22.52
N PHE A 186 -4.97 -0.16 22.79
CA PHE A 186 -5.35 0.87 21.82
C PHE A 186 -4.21 1.84 21.47
N LEU A 187 -3.41 2.24 22.46
CA LEU A 187 -2.24 3.10 22.23
C LEU A 187 -1.20 2.40 21.36
N ASN A 188 -0.98 1.11 21.57
CA ASN A 188 -0.06 0.34 20.77
C ASN A 188 -0.57 0.16 19.32
N PHE A 189 -1.88 -0.03 19.12
CA PHE A 189 -2.48 -0.01 17.77
C PHE A 189 -2.25 1.32 17.05
N ALA A 190 -2.43 2.45 17.75
CA ALA A 190 -2.17 3.76 17.16
C ALA A 190 -0.69 3.93 16.77
N ALA A 191 0.24 3.50 17.63
CA ALA A 191 1.67 3.54 17.35
C ALA A 191 2.06 2.65 16.17
N LEU A 192 1.47 1.45 16.07
CA LEU A 192 1.66 0.56 14.92
C LEU A 192 1.12 1.16 13.62
N GLY A 193 -0.03 1.85 13.68
CA GLY A 193 -0.59 2.53 12.51
C GLY A 193 0.31 3.62 11.98
N PHE A 194 0.96 4.35 12.89
CA PHE A 194 2.01 5.30 12.50
C PHE A 194 3.15 4.59 11.74
N LEU A 195 3.68 3.49 12.28
CA LEU A 195 4.75 2.72 11.63
C LEU A 195 4.34 2.18 10.25
N GLN A 196 3.08 1.77 10.11
CA GLN A 196 2.54 1.28 8.84
C GLN A 196 2.41 2.37 7.79
N SER A 197 2.10 3.61 8.19
CA SER A 197 1.96 4.73 7.26
C SER A 197 3.29 5.33 6.76
N ILE A 198 4.45 4.84 7.24
CA ILE A 198 5.75 5.44 6.92
C ILE A 198 6.01 5.46 5.41
N ASP A 199 5.69 4.39 4.70
CA ASP A 199 5.93 4.31 3.27
C ASP A 199 4.98 5.18 2.46
N ASP A 200 3.70 5.25 2.81
CA ASP A 200 2.78 6.18 2.18
C ASP A 200 3.25 7.62 2.38
N VAL A 201 3.61 8.00 3.62
CA VAL A 201 4.13 9.35 3.92
C VAL A 201 5.41 9.62 3.12
N ALA A 202 6.32 8.65 3.03
CA ALA A 202 7.55 8.79 2.26
C ALA A 202 7.29 8.98 0.76
N PHE A 203 6.32 8.25 0.20
CA PHE A 203 5.88 8.43 -1.18
C PHE A 203 5.27 9.81 -1.40
N HIS A 204 4.41 10.28 -0.49
CA HIS A 204 3.80 11.61 -0.60
C HIS A 204 4.84 12.74 -0.52
N LEU A 205 5.85 12.62 0.34
CA LEU A 205 6.96 13.58 0.40
C LEU A 205 7.77 13.58 -0.91
N ALA A 206 8.03 12.40 -1.48
CA ALA A 206 8.68 12.26 -2.78
C ALA A 206 7.85 12.89 -3.91
N ALA A 207 6.54 12.66 -3.91
CA ALA A 207 5.60 13.18 -4.88
C ALA A 207 5.39 14.70 -4.80
N GLN A 208 5.70 15.33 -3.66
CA GLN A 208 5.64 16.78 -3.46
C GLN A 208 6.98 17.49 -3.79
N GLY A 209 7.96 16.77 -4.34
CA GLY A 209 9.23 17.36 -4.77
C GLY A 209 10.26 17.59 -3.67
N TYR A 210 10.00 17.19 -2.41
CA TYR A 210 10.97 17.36 -1.31
C TYR A 210 12.31 16.65 -1.53
N LEU A 211 12.31 15.61 -2.38
CA LEU A 211 13.50 14.81 -2.72
C LEU A 211 14.06 15.12 -4.13
N GLY A 212 13.55 16.19 -4.76
CA GLY A 212 13.96 16.69 -6.06
C GLY A 212 13.11 16.23 -7.24
N ASP A 213 13.14 17.03 -8.31
CA ASP A 213 12.25 16.93 -9.49
C ASP A 213 12.28 15.56 -10.17
N ARG A 214 13.42 14.85 -10.13
CA ARG A 214 13.54 13.51 -10.72
C ARG A 214 12.65 12.49 -10.00
N MET A 215 12.56 12.59 -8.67
CA MET A 215 11.76 11.70 -7.85
C MET A 215 10.26 11.99 -8.05
N GLU A 216 9.90 13.27 -8.02
CA GLU A 216 8.55 13.76 -8.26
C GLU A 216 8.01 13.23 -9.59
N LYS A 217 8.79 13.35 -10.67
CA LYS A 217 8.42 12.79 -11.98
C LYS A 217 8.16 11.29 -11.96
N HIS A 218 8.92 10.50 -11.20
CA HIS A 218 8.66 9.07 -11.07
C HIS A 218 7.38 8.78 -10.27
N CYS A 219 7.08 9.57 -9.25
CA CYS A 219 5.81 9.49 -8.52
C CYS A 219 4.62 9.88 -9.39
N GLU A 220 4.74 10.90 -10.25
CA GLU A 220 3.71 11.27 -11.24
C GLU A 220 3.44 10.11 -12.21
N ILE A 221 4.48 9.42 -12.67
CA ILE A 221 4.31 8.24 -13.53
C ILE A 221 3.56 7.13 -12.79
N VAL A 222 3.87 6.88 -11.50
CA VAL A 222 3.13 5.91 -10.68
C VAL A 222 1.65 6.28 -10.61
N LYS A 223 1.32 7.54 -10.31
CA LYS A 223 -0.06 8.05 -10.24
C LYS A 223 -0.81 7.94 -11.57
N ALA A 224 -0.13 8.20 -12.68
CA ALA A 224 -0.70 8.14 -14.02
C ALA A 224 -0.79 6.71 -14.59
N THR A 225 -0.18 5.73 -13.92
CA THR A 225 -0.17 4.34 -14.40
C THR A 225 -1.44 3.62 -13.94
N THR A 226 -2.18 3.09 -14.91
CA THR A 226 -3.27 2.16 -14.67
C THR A 226 -2.91 0.77 -15.21
N LEU A 227 -3.50 -0.26 -14.62
CA LEU A 227 -3.38 -1.65 -15.07
C LEU A 227 -4.75 -2.19 -15.43
N PRO A 228 -4.87 -3.07 -16.45
CA PRO A 228 -6.15 -3.65 -16.79
C PRO A 228 -6.66 -4.50 -15.62
N ARG A 229 -7.92 -4.29 -15.23
CA ARG A 229 -8.57 -5.14 -14.23
C ARG A 229 -8.71 -6.55 -14.79
N ARG A 230 -8.39 -7.53 -13.95
CA ARG A 230 -8.64 -8.93 -14.25
C ARG A 230 -10.14 -9.19 -14.25
N VAL A 231 -10.70 -9.42 -15.43
CA VAL A 231 -12.05 -10.00 -15.57
C VAL A 231 -11.91 -11.51 -15.33
N GLY A 232 -12.30 -11.96 -14.14
CA GLY A 232 -12.18 -13.36 -13.73
C GLY A 232 -13.53 -14.00 -13.40
N ASP A 233 -13.53 -15.33 -13.31
CA ASP A 233 -14.68 -16.10 -12.83
C ASP A 233 -15.08 -15.69 -11.40
N CYS A 234 -16.29 -16.05 -10.98
CA CYS A 234 -16.85 -15.80 -9.64
C CYS A 234 -15.87 -16.15 -8.49
N PHE A 235 -15.05 -17.19 -8.68
CA PHE A 235 -14.01 -17.58 -7.72
C PHE A 235 -12.91 -16.53 -7.54
N THR A 236 -12.41 -15.96 -8.65
CA THR A 236 -11.34 -14.95 -8.60
C THR A 236 -11.82 -13.68 -7.90
N ASN A 237 -13.07 -13.29 -8.16
CA ASN A 237 -13.71 -12.14 -7.52
C ASN A 237 -13.96 -12.34 -6.01
N SER A 238 -13.95 -13.59 -5.54
CA SER A 238 -14.12 -13.93 -4.11
C SER A 238 -12.80 -14.19 -3.40
N LEU A 239 -11.67 -14.16 -4.12
CA LEU A 239 -10.37 -14.59 -3.61
C LEU A 239 -9.86 -13.67 -2.49
N ASP A 240 -10.11 -12.37 -2.59
CA ASP A 240 -9.78 -11.40 -1.55
C ASP A 240 -10.47 -11.72 -0.21
N SER A 241 -11.75 -12.05 -0.26
CA SER A 241 -12.60 -12.41 0.88
C SER A 241 -12.16 -13.75 1.47
N VAL A 242 -11.79 -14.72 0.62
CA VAL A 242 -11.26 -16.02 1.05
C VAL A 242 -9.91 -15.84 1.75
N LEU A 243 -8.99 -15.03 1.21
CA LEU A 243 -7.69 -14.76 1.84
C LEU A 243 -7.86 -14.04 3.19
N PHE A 244 -8.75 -13.05 3.26
CA PHE A 244 -9.08 -12.36 4.49
C PHE A 244 -9.64 -13.33 5.54
N LEU A 245 -10.64 -14.14 5.19
CA LEU A 245 -11.27 -15.10 6.10
C LEU A 245 -10.29 -16.19 6.55
N THR A 246 -9.42 -16.65 5.65
CA THR A 246 -8.37 -17.63 5.96
C THR A 246 -7.38 -17.04 6.97
N THR A 247 -6.94 -15.80 6.75
CA THR A 247 -6.07 -15.09 7.71
C THR A 247 -6.76 -14.99 9.07
N TYR A 248 -8.02 -14.57 9.08
CA TYR A 248 -8.81 -14.48 10.31
C TYR A 248 -8.93 -15.81 11.06
N ALA A 249 -9.22 -16.90 10.35
CA ALA A 249 -9.28 -18.24 10.94
C ALA A 249 -7.94 -18.68 11.54
N VAL A 250 -6.82 -18.41 10.86
CA VAL A 250 -5.48 -18.70 11.37
C VAL A 250 -5.20 -17.90 12.65
N MET A 251 -5.50 -16.60 12.67
CA MET A 251 -5.29 -15.76 13.86
C MET A 251 -6.14 -16.20 15.04
N LEU A 252 -7.41 -16.58 14.80
CA LEU A 252 -8.28 -17.15 15.84
C LEU A 252 -7.77 -18.49 16.36
N ALA A 253 -7.26 -19.36 15.48
CA ALA A 253 -6.70 -20.65 15.89
C ALA A 253 -5.45 -20.47 16.77
N ILE A 254 -4.55 -19.54 16.41
CA ILE A 254 -3.39 -19.21 17.22
C ILE A 254 -3.83 -18.62 18.57
N TYR A 255 -4.79 -17.68 18.56
CA TYR A 255 -5.34 -17.09 19.79
C TYR A 255 -5.93 -18.15 20.73
N GLY A 256 -6.76 -19.03 20.20
CA GLY A 256 -7.37 -20.13 20.96
C GLY A 256 -6.32 -21.11 21.51
N TYR A 257 -5.27 -21.39 20.74
CA TYR A 257 -4.16 -22.22 21.19
C TYR A 257 -3.40 -21.57 22.37
N VAL A 258 -3.12 -20.27 22.31
CA VAL A 258 -2.45 -19.54 23.40
C VAL A 258 -3.27 -19.60 24.68
N ILE A 259 -4.59 -19.32 24.61
CA ILE A 259 -5.48 -19.42 25.78
C ILE A 259 -5.53 -20.84 26.34
N ALA A 260 -5.61 -21.86 25.48
CA ALA A 260 -5.65 -23.24 25.92
C ALA A 260 -4.34 -23.66 26.61
N ALA A 261 -3.20 -23.20 26.08
CA ALA A 261 -1.89 -23.46 26.67
C ALA A 261 -1.75 -22.81 28.06
N GLU A 262 -2.18 -21.56 28.22
CA GLU A 262 -2.20 -20.85 29.52
C GLU A 262 -2.98 -21.66 30.58
N ASN A 263 -4.21 -22.07 30.27
CA ASN A 263 -5.07 -22.80 31.21
C ASN A 263 -4.47 -24.15 31.64
N HIS A 264 -3.64 -24.77 30.80
CA HIS A 264 -2.98 -26.04 31.13
C HIS A 264 -1.84 -25.90 32.13
N PHE A 265 -1.22 -24.72 32.26
CA PHE A 265 -0.13 -24.50 33.23
C PHE A 265 -0.65 -24.18 34.65
N GLU A 266 -1.93 -23.86 34.81
CA GLU A 266 -2.54 -23.50 36.10
C GLU A 266 -3.08 -24.69 36.91
N THR A 267 -3.23 -25.88 36.29
CA THR A 267 -3.69 -27.12 36.93
C THR A 267 -2.55 -28.01 37.40
#